data_AF-A0A6I7R0L6-F1
#
_entry.id   AF-A0A6I7R0L6-F1
#
_cell.length_a   1.000
_cell.length_b   1.000
_cell.length_c   1.000
_cell.angle_alpha   90.00
_cell.angle_beta   90.00
_cell.angle_gamma   90.00
#
_symmetry.space_group_name_H-M   'P 1'
#
loop_
_entity.id
_entity.type
_entity.pdbx_description
1 polymer ?
#
loop_
_entity_poly.entity_id
_entity_poly.type
_entity_poly.pdbx_seq_one_letter_code
_entity_poly.pdbx_strand_id
1 'polypeptide(L)'
;MKTTTILILNLWAFGALFFSNKTMPVQNPPTHFENSVGSGKALFEQNCAKCHGLDGTKGKFGAKNLQKSALTDGQYLRIIQKGKGIIPSWEKKLNADQIKDIISYIKTLKE
;
A
#
# COMPACT_ATOMS: atom_id res chain seq x y z
N MET A 1 -78.72 17.20 3.25
CA MET A 1 -77.98 15.96 2.91
C MET A 1 -77.14 16.27 1.69
N LYS A 2 -75.82 16.35 1.65
CA LYS A 2 -74.71 16.05 2.56
C LYS A 2 -73.73 17.23 2.46
N THR A 3 -73.31 17.77 3.60
CA THR A 3 -72.25 18.79 3.70
C THR A 3 -70.94 18.14 4.12
N THR A 4 -69.84 18.89 3.94
CA THR A 4 -68.57 18.79 4.69
C THR A 4 -67.55 17.81 4.10
N THR A 5 -66.28 18.12 3.79
CA THR A 5 -65.46 19.34 3.75
C THR A 5 -64.18 18.99 2.97
N ILE A 6 -63.70 19.93 2.14
CA ILE A 6 -62.39 19.94 1.48
C ILE A 6 -61.38 20.54 2.46
N LEU A 7 -60.24 19.88 2.68
CA LEU A 7 -58.94 20.37 3.18
C LEU A 7 -58.03 19.13 3.18
N ILE A 8 -56.86 19.10 2.53
CA ILE A 8 -55.63 19.75 2.98
C ILE A 8 -54.72 19.96 1.75
N LEU A 9 -54.43 21.23 1.45
CA LEU A 9 -53.25 21.64 0.70
C LEU A 9 -52.02 21.41 1.58
N ASN A 10 -51.04 20.65 1.09
CA ASN A 10 -49.67 20.66 1.62
C ASN A 10 -48.70 21.09 0.51
N LEU A 11 -48.60 22.41 0.33
CA LEU A 11 -47.42 23.06 -0.24
C LEU A 11 -46.34 23.11 0.85
N TRP A 12 -45.38 22.19 0.85
CA TRP A 12 -44.12 22.38 1.57
C TRP A 12 -42.93 21.87 0.75
N ALA A 13 -42.09 22.85 0.41
CA ALA A 13 -40.63 22.77 0.29
C ALA A 13 -40.00 22.13 -0.96
N PHE A 14 -39.54 23.04 -1.82
CA PHE A 14 -38.27 22.95 -2.55
C PHE A 14 -37.17 22.26 -1.73
N GLY A 15 -36.45 21.34 -2.37
CA GLY A 15 -35.31 20.71 -1.75
C GLY A 15 -34.50 19.93 -2.78
N ALA A 16 -33.95 20.65 -3.76
CA ALA A 16 -32.75 20.19 -4.44
C ALA A 16 -31.68 20.00 -3.35
N LEU A 17 -31.57 18.79 -2.80
CA LEU A 17 -30.45 18.42 -1.96
C LEU A 17 -29.29 18.15 -2.90
N PHE A 18 -28.62 19.26 -3.22
CA PHE A 18 -27.18 19.36 -3.40
C PHE A 18 -26.49 18.04 -3.03
N PHE A 19 -26.03 17.31 -4.04
CA PHE A 19 -24.92 16.38 -3.84
C PHE A 19 -23.80 17.24 -3.27
N SER A 20 -23.65 17.19 -1.95
CA SER A 20 -22.51 17.75 -1.26
C SER A 20 -21.33 16.94 -1.77
N ASN A 21 -20.70 17.40 -2.84
CA ASN A 21 -19.33 17.06 -3.18
C ASN A 21 -18.50 17.57 -2.00
N LYS A 22 -18.50 16.81 -0.92
CA LYS A 22 -17.39 16.80 0.02
C LYS A 22 -16.23 16.39 -0.85
N THR A 23 -15.46 17.38 -1.27
CA THR A 23 -14.05 17.19 -1.57
C THR A 23 -13.54 16.34 -0.42
N MET A 24 -13.32 15.04 -0.67
CA MET A 24 -12.57 14.23 0.26
C MET A 24 -11.29 15.04 0.46
N PRO A 25 -10.94 15.44 1.70
CA PRO A 25 -9.63 15.99 1.91
C PRO A 25 -8.70 14.96 1.30
N VAL A 26 -7.85 15.38 0.36
CA VAL A 26 -6.71 14.59 -0.07
C VAL A 26 -5.96 14.32 1.23
N GLN A 27 -6.22 13.16 1.82
CA GLN A 27 -5.48 12.70 2.97
C GLN A 27 -4.08 12.53 2.41
N ASN A 28 -3.18 13.42 2.78
CA ASN A 28 -1.76 13.16 2.63
C ASN A 28 -1.55 11.75 3.20
N PRO A 29 -0.99 10.80 2.43
CA PRO A 29 -0.88 9.42 2.89
C PRO A 29 -0.18 9.43 4.25
N PRO A 30 -0.70 8.67 5.24
CA PRO A 30 -0.23 8.74 6.62
C PRO A 30 1.29 8.59 6.62
N THR A 31 1.97 9.63 7.07
CA THR A 31 3.43 9.76 6.97
C THR A 31 4.19 8.87 7.95
N HIS A 32 3.49 8.06 8.73
CA HIS A 32 4.08 7.02 9.56
C HIS A 32 3.12 5.84 9.62
N PHE A 33 3.29 4.86 8.72
CA PHE A 33 2.93 3.50 9.07
C PHE A 33 3.98 3.05 10.08
N GLU A 34 3.60 2.89 11.35
CA GLU A 34 4.37 2.12 12.32
C GLU A 34 4.86 0.84 11.65
N ASN A 35 6.09 0.41 11.98
CA ASN A 35 6.83 -0.75 11.46
C ASN A 35 6.04 -2.08 11.53
N SER A 36 4.93 -2.16 10.79
CA SER A 36 4.06 -3.32 10.77
C SER A 36 4.64 -4.24 9.73
N VAL A 37 5.01 -5.46 10.12
CA VAL A 37 5.45 -6.50 9.18
C VAL A 37 4.44 -6.69 8.02
N GLY A 38 3.17 -6.29 8.23
CA GLY A 38 2.13 -6.21 7.22
C GLY A 38 2.40 -5.24 6.06
N SER A 39 3.05 -4.08 6.28
CA SER A 39 3.47 -3.18 5.19
C SER A 39 4.61 -3.81 4.38
N GLY A 40 5.61 -4.38 5.06
CA GLY A 40 6.79 -4.99 4.44
C GLY A 40 6.46 -6.16 3.51
N LYS A 41 5.57 -7.05 3.95
CA LYS A 41 5.08 -8.17 3.12
C LYS A 41 4.40 -7.68 1.84
N ALA A 42 3.43 -6.78 1.96
CA ALA A 42 2.71 -6.26 0.80
C ALA A 42 3.65 -5.56 -0.19
N LEU A 43 4.59 -4.75 0.31
CA LEU A 43 5.59 -4.10 -0.51
C LEU A 43 6.52 -5.11 -1.20
N PHE A 44 6.95 -6.16 -0.51
CA PHE A 44 7.76 -7.22 -1.10
C PHE A 44 6.99 -7.97 -2.20
N GLU A 45 5.72 -8.31 -1.99
CA GLU A 45 4.89 -9.00 -2.96
C GLU A 45 4.71 -8.19 -4.25
N GLN A 46 4.46 -6.89 -4.11
CA GLN A 46 4.26 -5.98 -5.24
C GLN A 46 5.54 -5.74 -6.04
N ASN A 47 6.69 -5.65 -5.37
CA ASN A 47 7.91 -5.12 -5.98
C ASN A 47 9.02 -6.16 -6.18
N CYS A 48 9.09 -7.19 -5.34
CA CYS A 48 10.24 -8.11 -5.27
C CYS A 48 9.88 -9.55 -5.67
N ALA A 49 8.69 -10.03 -5.28
CA ALA A 49 8.28 -11.43 -5.45
C ALA A 49 8.17 -11.87 -6.92
N LYS A 50 8.00 -10.93 -7.87
CA LYS A 50 8.04 -11.24 -9.31
C LYS A 50 9.32 -11.97 -9.71
N CYS A 51 10.44 -11.62 -9.08
CA CYS A 51 11.74 -12.23 -9.34
C CYS A 51 12.17 -13.21 -8.26
N HIS A 52 11.94 -12.88 -6.98
CA HIS A 52 12.38 -13.68 -5.85
C HIS A 52 11.37 -14.73 -5.38
N GLY A 53 10.10 -14.68 -5.81
CA GLY A 53 9.05 -15.55 -5.27
C GLY A 53 8.49 -15.04 -3.95
N LEU A 54 7.34 -15.56 -3.52
CA LEU A 54 6.71 -15.18 -2.25
C LEU A 54 7.50 -15.72 -1.04
N ASP A 55 8.15 -16.86 -1.22
CA ASP A 55 9.02 -17.56 -0.28
C ASP A 55 10.51 -17.15 -0.41
N GLY A 56 10.86 -16.36 -1.43
CA GLY A 56 12.23 -15.91 -1.68
C GLY A 56 13.11 -16.89 -2.47
N THR A 57 12.56 -17.96 -3.06
CA THR A 57 13.34 -19.02 -3.73
C THR A 57 13.29 -19.02 -5.26
N LYS A 58 12.43 -18.23 -5.90
CA LYS A 58 12.06 -18.36 -7.33
C LYS A 58 13.21 -18.28 -8.35
N GLY A 59 14.27 -17.53 -8.05
CA GLY A 59 15.47 -17.50 -8.88
C GLY A 59 15.34 -16.86 -10.27
N LYS A 60 14.28 -16.09 -10.56
CA LYS A 60 14.06 -15.52 -11.89
C LYS A 60 15.20 -14.58 -12.28
N PHE A 61 15.68 -14.67 -13.53
CA PHE A 61 16.82 -13.89 -14.03
C PHE A 61 18.10 -14.06 -13.20
N GLY A 62 18.30 -15.20 -12.55
CA GLY A 62 19.45 -15.44 -11.69
C GLY A 62 19.35 -14.75 -10.33
N ALA A 63 18.15 -14.35 -9.90
CA ALA A 63 17.90 -13.87 -8.55
C ALA A 63 18.41 -14.88 -7.51
N LYS A 64 19.13 -14.41 -6.49
CA LYS A 64 19.62 -15.29 -5.43
C LYS A 64 18.48 -15.73 -4.50
N ASN A 65 18.61 -16.92 -3.91
CA ASN A 65 17.72 -17.37 -2.84
C ASN A 65 17.87 -16.45 -1.62
N LEU A 66 16.79 -15.79 -1.24
CA LEU A 66 16.78 -14.82 -0.14
C LEU A 66 16.85 -15.50 1.24
N GLN A 67 16.37 -16.74 1.36
CA GLN A 67 16.39 -17.51 2.61
C GLN A 67 17.83 -17.79 3.08
N LYS A 68 18.78 -17.88 2.14
CA LYS A 68 20.21 -18.16 2.40
C LYS A 68 21.10 -16.91 2.35
N SER A 69 20.51 -15.73 2.38
CA SER A 69 21.25 -14.47 2.27
C SER A 69 22.01 -14.13 3.56
N ALA A 70 23.32 -13.91 3.42
CA ALA A 70 24.22 -13.43 4.47
C ALA A 70 24.40 -11.90 4.47
N LEU A 71 23.56 -11.16 3.74
CA LEU A 71 23.67 -9.70 3.65
C LEU A 71 23.28 -9.03 4.98
N THR A 72 23.98 -7.93 5.29
CA THR A 72 23.63 -7.03 6.40
C THR A 72 22.48 -6.11 6.01
N ASP A 73 21.79 -5.53 7.00
CA ASP A 73 20.68 -4.59 6.76
C ASP A 73 21.14 -3.39 5.92
N GLY A 74 22.35 -2.88 6.14
CA GLY A 74 22.93 -1.80 5.32
C GLY A 74 23.25 -2.21 3.88
N GLN A 75 23.63 -3.47 3.65
CA GLN A 75 23.81 -4.00 2.29
C GLN A 75 22.48 -4.17 1.57
N TYR A 76 21.45 -4.67 2.26
CA TYR A 76 20.10 -4.72 1.71
C TYR A 76 19.58 -3.34 1.35
N LEU A 77 19.67 -2.38 2.28
CA LEU A 77 19.24 -1.01 2.07
C LEU A 77 19.88 -0.42 0.81
N ARG A 78 21.21 -0.57 0.68
CA ARG A 78 21.92 -0.10 -0.51
C ARG A 78 21.43 -0.76 -1.80
N ILE A 79 21.27 -2.09 -1.80
CA ILE A 79 20.85 -2.86 -2.98
C ILE A 79 19.42 -2.50 -3.39
N ILE A 80 18.49 -2.41 -2.44
CA ILE A 80 17.09 -2.08 -2.73
C ILE A 80 16.98 -0.61 -3.15
N GLN A 81 17.65 0.29 -2.44
CA GLN A 81 17.57 1.72 -2.72
C GLN A 81 18.22 2.07 -4.07
N LYS A 82 19.43 1.58 -4.34
CA LYS A 82 20.22 1.97 -5.52
C LYS A 82 20.16 0.99 -6.68
N GLY A 83 19.62 -0.21 -6.47
CA GLY A 83 19.70 -1.31 -7.43
C GLY A 83 21.05 -2.02 -7.42
N LYS A 84 21.10 -3.20 -8.05
CA LYS A 84 22.33 -3.97 -8.27
C LYS A 84 22.13 -4.98 -9.40
N GLY A 85 22.91 -4.85 -10.48
CA GLY A 85 22.75 -5.70 -11.66
C GLY A 85 21.33 -5.57 -12.22
N ILE A 86 20.57 -6.67 -12.25
CA ILE A 86 19.18 -6.67 -12.72
C ILE A 86 18.15 -6.22 -11.67
N ILE A 87 18.57 -6.03 -10.41
CA ILE A 87 17.70 -5.47 -9.37
C ILE A 87 17.53 -3.96 -9.66
N PRO A 88 16.30 -3.48 -9.92
CA PRO A 88 16.07 -2.06 -10.20
C PRO A 88 16.27 -1.20 -8.94
N SER A 89 16.51 0.09 -9.14
CA SER A 89 16.51 1.08 -8.07
C SER A 89 15.07 1.39 -7.62
N TRP A 90 14.86 1.47 -6.30
CA TRP A 90 13.56 1.78 -5.71
C TRP A 90 13.48 3.14 -5.02
N GLU A 91 14.57 3.91 -4.95
CA GLU A 91 14.63 5.19 -4.21
C GLU A 91 13.65 6.26 -4.70
N LYS A 92 13.15 6.15 -5.95
CA LYS A 92 12.16 7.08 -6.51
C LYS A 92 10.71 6.67 -6.23
N LYS A 93 10.48 5.45 -5.71
CA LYS A 93 9.15 4.87 -5.49
C LYS A 93 8.89 4.52 -4.03
N LEU A 94 9.95 4.20 -3.28
CA LEU A 94 9.89 3.81 -1.88
C LEU A 94 10.75 4.74 -1.05
N ASN A 95 10.23 5.14 0.11
CA ASN A 95 11.00 5.87 1.11
C ASN A 95 11.87 4.91 1.95
N ALA A 96 12.76 5.45 2.78
CA ALA A 96 13.70 4.66 3.55
C ALA A 96 13.03 3.68 4.54
N ASP A 97 11.92 4.07 5.15
CA ASP A 97 11.22 3.23 6.13
C ASP A 97 10.48 2.09 5.45
N GLN A 98 9.86 2.33 4.29
CA GLN A 98 9.29 1.27 3.44
C GLN A 98 10.34 0.25 3.00
N ILE A 99 11.57 0.70 2.70
CA ILE A 99 12.66 -0.22 2.37
C ILE A 99 13.07 -1.04 3.61
N LYS A 100 13.13 -0.44 4.80
CA LYS A 100 13.39 -1.17 6.05
C LYS A 100 12.31 -2.20 6.35
N ASP A 101 11.04 -1.89 6.10
CA ASP A 101 9.93 -2.84 6.27
C ASP A 101 10.09 -4.05 5.34
N ILE A 102 10.47 -3.83 4.07
CA ILE A 102 10.80 -4.92 3.14
C ILE A 102 11.96 -5.76 3.67
N ILE A 103 13.01 -5.13 4.19
CA ILE A 103 14.18 -5.84 4.74
C ILE A 103 13.79 -6.70 5.94
N SER A 104 12.96 -6.16 6.83
CA SER A 104 12.41 -6.89 7.97
C SER A 104 11.63 -8.11 7.50
N TYR A 105 10.78 -7.97 6.48
CA TYR A 105 10.06 -9.11 5.89
C TYR A 105 11.00 -10.13 5.23
N ILE A 106 12.02 -9.71 4.47
CA ILE A 106 13.00 -10.63 3.87
C ILE A 106 13.68 -11.49 4.96
N LYS A 107 13.95 -10.90 6.13
CA LYS A 107 14.57 -11.63 7.25
C LYS A 107 13.64 -12.69 7.85
N THR A 108 12.32 -12.55 7.75
CA THR A 108 11.38 -13.60 8.19
C THR A 108 11.31 -14.78 7.22
N LEU A 109 11.87 -14.66 6.00
CA LEU A 109 11.92 -15.76 5.04
C LEU A 109 13.10 -16.71 5.27
N LYS A 110 14.04 -16.35 6.15
CA LYS A 110 15.26 -17.14 6.37
C LYS A 110 14.95 -18.49 7.01
N GLU A 111 15.67 -19.51 6.55
CA GLU A 111 15.66 -20.89 7.04
C GLU A 111 17.07 -21.36 7.39
#